data_AF-A0A955PN21-F1
#
_entry.id   AF-A0A955PN21-F1
#
_cell.length_a   1.000
_cell.length_b   1.000
_cell.length_c   1.000
_cell.angle_alpha   90.00
_cell.angle_beta   90.00
_cell.angle_gamma   90.00
#
_symmetry.space_group_name_H-M   'P 1'
#
loop_
_entity.id
_entity.type
_entity.pdbx_description
1 polymer ?
#
loop_
_entity_poly.entity_id
_entity_poly.type
_entity_poly.pdbx_seq_one_letter_code
_entity_poly.pdbx_strand_id
1 'polypeptide(L)' 'VRKEMPIVLFGSEFWNEIFNFDALLKWGTISPEDLDLFKIVDTVDEAYDHLTGELKRLHV' A
#
# COMPACT_ATOMS: atom_id res chain seq x y z
N VAL A 1 -2.94 10.24 -17.73
CA VAL A 1 -3.44 8.94 -17.21
C VAL A 1 -2.65 8.65 -15.94
N ARG A 2 -3.29 8.73 -14.75
CA ARG A 2 -2.65 8.34 -13.49
C ARG A 2 -2.78 6.81 -13.42
N LYS A 3 -1.66 6.09 -13.45
CA LYS A 3 -1.67 4.63 -13.33
C LYS A 3 -1.69 4.32 -11.84
N GLU A 4 -2.81 3.83 -11.34
CA GLU A 4 -2.90 3.32 -9.98
C GLU A 4 -2.05 2.05 -9.92
N MET A 5 -0.96 2.12 -9.16
CA MET A 5 -0.03 1.01 -8.98
C MET A 5 -0.15 0.56 -7.53
N PRO A 6 -0.59 -0.68 -7.27
CA PRO A 6 -0.66 -1.20 -5.90
C PRO A 6 0.75 -1.37 -5.34
N ILE A 7 0.94 -0.97 -4.08
CA ILE A 7 2.21 -1.02 -3.37
C ILE A 7 2.06 -1.96 -2.19
N VAL A 8 2.86 -3.02 -2.15
CA VAL A 8 2.91 -3.95 -1.01
C VAL A 8 4.15 -3.68 -0.18
N LEU A 9 3.95 -3.54 1.12
CA LEU A 9 5.00 -3.37 2.12
C LEU A 9 5.07 -4.63 2.97
N PHE A 10 6.18 -5.36 2.88
CA PHE A 10 6.36 -6.63 3.58
C PHE A 10 7.00 -6.43 4.95
N GLY A 11 6.46 -7.09 5.98
CA GLY A 11 6.97 -7.04 7.35
C GLY A 11 6.39 -5.86 8.12
N SER A 12 5.21 -6.05 8.69
CA SER A 12 4.45 -5.03 9.41
C SER A 12 5.21 -4.46 10.60
N GLU A 13 5.94 -5.29 11.34
CA GLU A 13 6.79 -4.86 12.46
C GLU A 13 7.79 -3.78 12.02
N PHE A 14 8.51 -4.04 10.93
CA PHE A 14 9.50 -3.10 10.39
C PHE A 14 8.84 -1.78 9.97
N TRP A 15 7.81 -1.83 9.12
CA TRP A 15 7.19 -0.63 8.56
C TRP A 15 6.43 0.20 9.60
N ASN A 16 5.80 -0.43 10.59
CA ASN A 16 5.14 0.27 11.68
C ASN A 16 6.14 0.95 12.63
N GLU A 17 7.37 0.44 12.73
CA GLU A 17 8.42 1.07 13.54
C GLU A 17 9.06 2.26 12.81
N ILE A 18 9.41 2.11 11.54
CA ILE A 18 10.22 3.11 10.82
C ILE A 18 9.39 4.19 10.12
N PHE A 19 8.11 3.96 9.88
CA PHE A 19 7.28 4.81 9.02
C PHE A 19 5.94 5.16 9.66
N ASN A 20 5.73 6.46 9.90
CA ASN A 20 4.49 6.96 10.49
C ASN A 20 3.59 7.58 9.42
N PHE A 21 2.63 6.80 8.92
CA PHE A 21 1.69 7.24 7.89
C PHE A 21 0.77 8.38 8.36
N ASP A 22 0.38 8.39 9.64
CA ASP A 22 -0.42 9.47 10.22
C ASP A 22 0.32 10.81 10.20
N ALA A 23 1.64 10.79 10.43
CA ALA A 23 2.46 11.98 10.33
C ALA A 23 2.47 12.53 8.90
N LEU A 24 2.59 11.68 7.87
CA LEU A 24 2.57 12.11 6.48
C LEU A 24 1.23 12.76 6.09
N LEU A 25 0.12 12.19 6.54
CA LEU A 25 -1.20 12.80 6.37
C LEU A 25 -1.28 14.17 7.05
N LYS A 26 -0.83 14.23 8.32
CA LYS A 26 -0.87 15.46 9.13
C LYS A 26 -0.07 16.59 8.48
N TRP A 27 1.09 16.28 7.89
CA TRP A 27 1.95 17.26 7.23
C TRP A 27 1.56 17.51 5.76
N GLY A 28 0.53 16.83 5.24
CA GLY A 28 0.06 16.98 3.88
C GLY A 28 1.02 16.46 2.82
N THR A 29 1.93 15.55 3.20
CA THR A 29 2.93 14.97 2.29
C THR A 29 2.33 13.88 1.40
N ILE A 30 1.22 13.27 1.85
CA ILE A 30 0.37 12.35 1.09
C ILE A 30 -1.08 12.76 1.27
N SER A 31 -1.92 12.40 0.30
CA SER A 31 -3.37 12.54 0.40
C SER A 31 -3.98 11.33 1.14
N PRO A 32 -5.17 11.46 1.77
CA PRO A 32 -5.86 10.34 2.39
C PRO A 32 -6.08 9.16 1.44
N GLU A 33 -6.34 9.44 0.17
CA GLU A 33 -6.57 8.44 -0.87
C GLU A 33 -5.28 7.69 -1.25
N ASP A 34 -4.10 8.27 -1.00
CA ASP A 34 -2.84 7.57 -1.25
C ASP A 34 -2.62 6.42 -0.25
N LEU A 35 -3.33 6.40 0.90
CA LEU A 35 -3.28 5.25 1.82
C LEU A 35 -3.86 3.98 1.20
N ASP A 36 -4.83 4.11 0.30
CA ASP A 36 -5.45 2.97 -0.38
C ASP A 36 -4.47 2.29 -1.36
N LEU A 37 -3.36 2.96 -1.72
CA LEU A 37 -2.31 2.41 -2.56
C LEU A 37 -1.38 1.45 -1.79
N PHE A 38 -1.30 1.56 -0.46
CA PHE A 38 -0.39 0.79 0.36
C PHE A 38 -1.10 -0.38 1.05
N LYS A 39 -0.55 -1.57 0.92
CA LYS A 39 -0.95 -2.75 1.70
C LYS A 39 0.25 -3.30 2.45
N ILE A 40 0.22 -3.20 3.77
CA ILE A 40 1.18 -3.88 4.65
C ILE A 40 0.75 -5.33 4.80
N VAL A 41 1.69 -6.27 4.61
CA VAL A 41 1.47 -7.72 4.68
C VAL A 41 2.64 -8.40 5.40
N ASP A 42 2.37 -9.56 5.99
CA ASP A 42 3.39 -10.37 6.68
C ASP A 42 3.65 -11.71 5.99
N THR A 43 2.84 -12.08 5.00
CA THR A 43 2.97 -13.33 4.27
C THR A 43 3.05 -13.11 2.77
N VAL A 44 3.72 -14.03 2.07
CA VAL A 44 3.83 -14.00 0.61
C VAL A 44 2.48 -14.23 -0.05
N ASP A 45 1.63 -15.07 0.54
CA ASP A 45 0.30 -15.36 0.03
C ASP A 45 -0.59 -14.11 0.05
N GLU A 46 -0.60 -13.35 1.15
CA GLU A 46 -1.31 -12.07 1.24
C GLU A 46 -0.82 -11.06 0.18
N ALA A 47 0.50 -10.98 -0.02
CA ALA A 47 1.10 -10.12 -1.04
C ALA A 47 0.62 -10.52 -2.45
N TYR A 48 0.65 -11.82 -2.74
CA TYR A 48 0.28 -12.38 -4.03
C TYR A 48 -1.21 -12.16 -4.33
N ASP A 49 -2.08 -12.48 -3.39
CA ASP A 49 -3.52 -12.35 -3.53
C ASP A 49 -3.92 -10.89 -3.74
N HIS A 50 -3.32 -9.97 -2.97
CA HIS A 50 -3.57 -8.55 -3.13
C HIS A 50 -3.10 -8.04 -4.50
N LEU A 51 -1.84 -8.27 -4.87
CA LEU A 51 -1.28 -7.78 -6.14
C LEU A 51 -2.03 -8.34 -7.35
N THR A 52 -2.30 -9.64 -7.38
CA THR A 52 -3.01 -10.26 -8.51
C THR A 52 -4.46 -9.78 -8.57
N GLY A 53 -5.11 -9.55 -7.43
CA GLY A 53 -6.44 -8.95 -7.37
C GLY A 53 -6.47 -7.53 -7.95
N GLU A 54 -5.55 -6.65 -7.53
CA GLU A 54 -5.48 -5.25 -7.98
C GLU A 54 -5.14 -5.17 -9.47
N LEU A 55 -4.14 -5.93 -9.92
CA LEU A 55 -3.73 -5.92 -11.33
C LEU A 55 -4.83 -6.43 -12.27
N LYS A 56 -5.64 -7.40 -11.84
CA LYS A 56 -6.82 -7.85 -12.58
C LYS A 56 -7.86 -6.74 -12.69
N ARG A 57 -8.18 -6.02 -11.61
CA ARG A 57 -9.15 -4.91 -11.66
C ARG A 57 -8.74 -3.77 -12.59
N LEU A 58 -7.44 -3.54 -12.76
CA LEU A 58 -6.92 -2.46 -13.60
C LEU A 58 -6.86 -2.80 -15.11
N HIS A 59 -6.98 -4.07 -15.49
CA HIS A 59 -6.86 -4.54 -16.88
C HIS A 59 -8.10 -5.32 -17.37
N VAL A 60 -9.21 -5.25 -16.64
CA VAL A 60 -10.53 -5.77 -17.04
C VAL A 60 -11.48 -4.59 -17.17
#